data_AF-A0A0P7ZCW6-F1
#
_entry.id   AF-A0A0P7ZCW6-F1
#
_cell.length_a   1.000
_cell.length_b   1.000
_cell.length_c   1.000
_cell.angle_alpha   90.00
_cell.angle_beta   90.00
_cell.angle_gamma   90.00
#
_symmetry.space_group_name_H-M   'P 1'
#
loop_
_entity.id
_entity.type
_entity.pdbx_description
1 polymer ?
#
loop_
_entity_poly.entity_id
_entity_poly.type
_entity_poly.pdbx_seq_one_letter_code
_entity_poly.pdbx_strand_id
1 'polypeptide(L)'
;MEQGSNEGLLSARSHCEPYAASCLPCKPQFVKTVPTSRLTFLPSAAAAVCPDPGIPAGSRRTGRHFDIDDKVAYRCDNGLILIGSAERVCQESGEWTGIEPACYCEPLTRDKITLMQQYKHTYDTPQEVAKAFSKAISSDLDLAVLDESRPEDNSGTNIAQAFHTILERMSIVKERQKATFKDVRHVIILFSDGIANMGGSADDNVAKIKYLVESVRGKDWEDYLAYKVKSVRPHKNYNNQAKKDLGIPEFYDYDVALIELEKDVTFSANIRPICIPCTKEASHALGLPDTATCKDQEELLLKTDFEYASFMSKQLQQKNVTIKLNSKRDNCIEDALETIKIEDRGKVKAKDIVTDNFLCTGGIDGPQGQTDDISCKGESGGALFVQKKRRLIQVGIISWGVKNLCQVDNPKSDEKSRDFHINLFRVTDFLKERLGKTGETYAPLTFIK
;
A
#
# COMPACT_ATOMS: atom_id res chain seq x y z
N MET A 1 -34.15 -38.15 54.17
CA MET A 1 -33.58 -39.30 53.41
C MET A 1 -33.62 -38.88 51.95
N GLU A 2 -32.56 -38.19 51.53
CA GLU A 2 -31.52 -38.68 50.58
C GLU A 2 -31.91 -38.28 49.15
N GLN A 3 -31.33 -37.21 48.60
CA GLN A 3 -30.09 -37.14 47.79
C GLN A 3 -30.20 -37.80 46.41
N GLY A 4 -29.83 -37.06 45.36
CA GLY A 4 -29.62 -37.61 44.02
C GLY A 4 -29.63 -36.58 42.89
N SER A 5 -28.45 -36.02 42.62
CA SER A 5 -28.07 -35.22 41.45
C SER A 5 -28.36 -35.91 40.11
N ASN A 6 -28.60 -35.13 39.04
CA ASN A 6 -28.19 -35.54 37.70
C ASN A 6 -27.91 -34.34 36.79
N GLU A 7 -26.62 -34.15 36.52
CA GLU A 7 -26.05 -33.42 35.38
C GLU A 7 -26.21 -34.27 34.12
N GLY A 8 -26.58 -33.63 33.00
CA GLY A 8 -26.64 -34.25 31.68
C GLY A 8 -25.36 -33.97 30.90
N LEU A 9 -24.41 -34.91 30.95
CA LEU A 9 -23.31 -35.05 29.99
C LEU A 9 -23.78 -35.98 28.87
N LEU A 10 -23.71 -35.56 27.60
CA LEU A 10 -23.81 -36.44 26.44
C LEU A 10 -22.61 -36.26 25.53
N SER A 11 -21.80 -37.31 25.51
CA SER A 11 -20.66 -37.55 24.62
C SER A 11 -21.14 -37.96 23.24
N ALA A 12 -20.45 -37.51 22.20
CA ALA A 12 -20.34 -38.24 20.94
C ALA A 12 -18.89 -38.18 20.44
N ARG A 13 -18.26 -39.35 20.33
CA ARG A 13 -16.95 -39.59 19.71
C ARG A 13 -17.09 -39.70 18.18
N SER A 14 -16.12 -39.17 17.43
CA SER A 14 -15.50 -39.81 16.25
C SER A 14 -14.24 -39.02 15.88
N HIS A 15 -13.07 -39.49 16.31
CA HIS A 15 -12.06 -40.18 15.49
C HIS A 15 -11.50 -39.37 14.32
N CYS A 16 -10.26 -38.89 14.46
CA CYS A 16 -9.26 -38.86 13.37
C CYS A 16 -7.86 -38.65 13.93
N GLU A 17 -7.00 -39.66 13.76
CA GLU A 17 -5.54 -39.59 13.58
C GLU A 17 -5.08 -40.98 13.07
N PRO A 18 -3.87 -41.16 12.50
CA PRO A 18 -3.26 -40.47 11.36
C PRO A 18 -2.68 -41.48 10.33
N TYR A 19 -2.58 -41.16 9.04
CA TYR A 19 -1.56 -41.77 8.16
C TYR A 19 -1.12 -40.82 7.05
N ALA A 20 0.20 -40.81 6.87
CA ALA A 20 0.97 -39.91 6.04
C ALA A 20 1.12 -40.38 4.58
N ALA A 21 1.73 -39.48 3.79
CA ALA A 21 2.52 -39.68 2.57
C ALA A 21 1.80 -39.60 1.21
N SER A 22 1.98 -38.46 0.51
CA SER A 22 2.93 -38.37 -0.62
C SER A 22 2.82 -37.02 -1.35
N CYS A 23 3.67 -36.05 -0.95
CA CYS A 23 4.01 -34.92 -1.82
C CYS A 23 5.23 -35.33 -2.64
N LEU A 24 5.08 -35.46 -3.96
CA LEU A 24 6.22 -35.56 -4.88
C LEU A 24 6.66 -34.15 -5.31
N PRO A 25 7.91 -33.74 -5.04
CA PRO A 25 8.49 -32.57 -5.68
C PRO A 25 8.90 -32.89 -7.13
N CYS A 26 8.69 -31.95 -8.04
CA CYS A 26 9.32 -31.98 -9.35
C CYS A 26 10.85 -31.87 -9.18
N LYS A 27 11.59 -32.86 -9.68
CA LYS A 27 13.07 -32.88 -9.71
C LYS A 27 13.62 -31.74 -10.59
N PRO A 28 14.57 -30.93 -10.10
CA PRO A 28 15.52 -30.23 -10.94
C PRO A 28 16.66 -31.18 -11.34
N GLN A 29 17.03 -31.19 -12.62
CA GLN A 29 18.20 -31.93 -13.10
C GLN A 29 19.44 -31.03 -13.13
N PHE A 30 20.48 -31.51 -12.45
CA PHE A 30 21.92 -31.18 -12.50
C PHE A 30 22.41 -29.80 -12.03
N VAL A 31 22.94 -29.76 -10.81
CA VAL A 31 24.19 -29.04 -10.49
C VAL A 31 25.08 -29.98 -9.65
N LYS A 32 26.35 -30.13 -10.08
CA LYS A 32 27.36 -30.99 -9.46
C LYS A 32 27.69 -30.53 -8.02
N THR A 33 27.81 -31.49 -7.11
CA THR A 33 28.38 -31.36 -5.76
C THR A 33 29.91 -31.44 -5.78
N VAL A 34 30.62 -30.76 -4.85
CA VAL A 34 31.52 -31.25 -3.75
C VAL A 34 32.00 -30.03 -2.91
N PRO A 35 32.63 -30.15 -1.71
CA PRO A 35 32.14 -30.61 -0.41
C PRO A 35 32.05 -29.53 0.70
N THR A 36 31.31 -29.92 1.72
CA THR A 36 31.21 -29.45 3.11
C THR A 36 32.49 -28.98 3.80
N SER A 37 32.35 -27.96 4.65
CA SER A 37 33.07 -27.87 5.93
C SER A 37 32.11 -27.44 7.04
N ARG A 38 32.14 -28.23 8.12
CA ARG A 38 31.37 -28.09 9.36
C ARG A 38 31.68 -26.77 10.05
N LEU A 39 30.66 -26.13 10.63
CA LEU A 39 30.80 -25.40 11.87
C LEU A 39 29.58 -25.69 12.75
N THR A 40 29.87 -26.32 13.88
CA THR A 40 28.98 -26.66 14.98
C THR A 40 28.51 -25.38 15.68
N PHE A 41 27.21 -25.20 15.84
CA PHE A 41 26.65 -24.20 16.75
C PHE A 41 26.62 -24.77 18.17
N LEU A 42 27.31 -24.08 19.10
CA LEU A 42 27.02 -24.10 20.53
C LEU A 42 26.00 -22.98 20.83
N PRO A 43 25.10 -23.14 21.81
CA PRO A 43 24.14 -22.10 22.16
C PRO A 43 24.85 -21.05 23.03
N SER A 44 24.80 -19.78 22.62
CA SER A 44 25.08 -18.67 23.52
C SER A 44 23.74 -18.17 24.06
N ALA A 45 23.55 -18.31 25.36
CA ALA A 45 22.49 -17.64 26.09
C ALA A 45 22.68 -16.12 25.92
N ALA A 46 21.80 -15.47 25.15
CA ALA A 46 21.62 -14.04 25.22
C ALA A 46 20.63 -13.77 26.35
N ALA A 47 21.00 -12.90 27.30
CA ALA A 47 20.07 -12.43 28.32
C ALA A 47 18.84 -11.84 27.62
N ALA A 48 17.65 -12.30 28.00
CA ALA A 48 16.39 -11.77 27.46
C ALA A 48 16.14 -10.40 28.10
N VAL A 49 16.11 -9.36 27.28
CA VAL A 49 15.83 -7.96 27.66
C VAL A 49 14.57 -7.54 26.91
N CYS A 50 13.65 -6.84 27.58
CA CYS A 50 12.45 -6.36 26.90
C CYS A 50 12.80 -5.24 25.91
N PRO A 51 12.10 -5.15 24.76
CA PRO A 51 12.20 -3.98 23.87
C PRO A 51 11.80 -2.70 24.59
N ASP A 52 12.37 -1.54 24.21
CA ASP A 52 11.95 -0.26 24.78
C ASP A 52 10.45 -0.02 24.47
N PRO A 53 9.58 0.12 25.49
CA PRO A 53 8.14 0.31 25.29
C PRO A 53 7.74 1.72 24.84
N GLY A 54 8.70 2.64 24.63
CA GLY A 54 8.46 3.98 24.10
C GLY A 54 7.78 4.92 25.09
N ILE A 55 7.43 6.13 24.62
CA ILE A 55 6.68 7.14 25.40
C ILE A 55 5.48 7.62 24.57
N PRO A 56 4.24 7.26 24.95
CA PRO A 56 3.03 7.71 24.28
C PRO A 56 2.90 9.23 24.25
N ALA A 57 2.29 9.78 23.19
CA ALA A 57 2.08 11.21 23.03
C ALA A 57 1.28 11.81 24.20
N GLY A 58 1.72 12.96 24.72
CA GLY A 58 1.09 13.61 25.88
C GLY A 58 1.36 12.91 27.22
N SER A 59 2.25 11.92 27.24
CA SER A 59 2.70 11.22 28.45
C SER A 59 4.18 11.47 28.75
N ARG A 60 4.56 11.20 29.99
CA ARG A 60 5.94 11.12 30.45
C ARG A 60 6.16 9.74 31.05
N ARG A 61 7.29 9.13 30.72
CA ARG A 61 7.73 7.85 31.29
C ARG A 61 8.87 8.05 32.29
N THR A 62 8.79 7.34 33.41
CA THR A 62 9.90 7.15 34.36
C THR A 62 10.36 5.69 34.33
N GLY A 63 11.67 5.47 34.45
CA GLY A 63 12.31 4.17 34.19
C GLY A 63 13.01 4.18 32.82
N ARG A 64 14.27 3.71 32.79
CA ARG A 64 15.15 3.73 31.61
C ARG A 64 15.89 2.40 31.38
N HIS A 65 15.63 1.42 32.23
CA HIS A 65 16.20 0.07 32.17
C HIS A 65 15.06 -0.89 31.80
N PHE A 66 15.39 -1.90 30.99
CA PHE A 66 14.42 -2.81 30.37
C PHE A 66 14.82 -4.28 30.57
N ASP A 67 15.67 -4.54 31.56
CA ASP A 67 16.00 -5.90 31.96
C ASP A 67 14.79 -6.58 32.59
N ILE A 68 14.79 -7.90 32.70
CA ILE A 68 13.71 -8.65 33.35
C ILE A 68 13.49 -8.09 34.77
N ASP A 69 12.22 -7.93 35.14
CA ASP A 69 11.71 -7.30 36.37
C ASP A 69 11.87 -5.78 36.46
N ASP A 70 12.52 -5.13 35.49
CA ASP A 70 12.53 -3.66 35.44
C ASP A 70 11.14 -3.10 35.19
N LYS A 71 10.91 -1.91 35.74
CA LYS A 71 9.62 -1.25 35.76
C LYS A 71 9.68 0.12 35.10
N VAL A 72 8.70 0.38 34.23
CA VAL A 72 8.43 1.70 33.68
C VAL A 72 7.07 2.20 34.15
N ALA A 73 6.97 3.48 34.46
CA ALA A 73 5.73 4.12 34.89
C ALA A 73 5.40 5.33 34.01
N TYR A 74 4.13 5.52 33.72
CA TYR A 74 3.63 6.53 32.79
C TYR A 74 2.69 7.50 33.50
N ARG A 75 2.82 8.78 33.17
CA ARG A 75 1.95 9.84 33.65
C ARG A 75 1.61 10.79 32.52
N CYS A 76 0.34 11.17 32.39
CA CYS A 76 -0.07 12.16 31.41
C CYS A 76 0.28 13.59 31.85
N ASP A 77 0.54 14.45 30.88
CA ASP A 77 0.65 15.89 31.08
C ASP A 77 -0.72 16.47 31.54
N ASN A 78 -0.70 17.64 32.19
CA ASN A 78 -1.87 18.23 32.86
C ASN A 78 -3.10 18.36 31.93
N GLY A 79 -4.26 17.89 32.39
CA GLY A 79 -5.53 17.94 31.65
C GLY A 79 -5.82 16.69 30.80
N LEU A 80 -4.92 15.71 30.81
CA LEU A 80 -5.07 14.43 30.12
C LEU A 80 -5.21 13.27 31.12
N ILE A 81 -6.01 12.27 30.76
CA ILE A 81 -6.24 11.04 31.52
C ILE A 81 -5.46 9.91 30.88
N LEU A 82 -4.80 9.11 31.72
CA LEU A 82 -4.10 7.91 31.29
C LEU A 82 -5.08 6.75 31.11
N ILE A 83 -5.07 6.15 29.93
CA ILE A 83 -5.79 4.93 29.58
C ILE A 83 -4.76 3.85 29.31
N GLY A 84 -4.97 2.64 29.86
CA GLY A 84 -3.98 1.56 29.84
C GLY A 84 -3.21 1.46 31.15
N SER A 85 -2.10 0.72 31.15
CA SER A 85 -1.35 0.43 32.37
C SER A 85 -0.44 1.60 32.76
N ALA A 86 -0.71 2.18 33.94
CA ALA A 86 0.14 3.23 34.53
C ALA A 86 1.56 2.76 34.81
N GLU A 87 1.75 1.46 34.98
CA GLU A 87 3.05 0.86 35.19
C GLU A 87 3.13 -0.46 34.43
N ARG A 88 4.30 -0.74 33.85
CA ARG A 88 4.58 -1.99 33.14
C ARG A 88 5.91 -2.54 33.64
N VAL A 89 5.98 -3.87 33.76
CA VAL A 89 7.15 -4.62 34.24
C VAL A 89 7.60 -5.56 33.14
N CYS A 90 8.91 -5.64 32.90
CA CYS A 90 9.48 -6.57 31.92
C CYS A 90 9.42 -8.00 32.48
N GLN A 91 8.84 -8.93 31.73
CA GLN A 91 8.72 -10.33 32.15
C GLN A 91 9.87 -11.18 31.61
N GLU A 92 10.09 -12.35 32.22
CA GLU A 92 11.05 -13.37 31.74
C GLU A 92 10.81 -13.80 30.28
N SER A 93 9.59 -13.60 29.77
CA SER A 93 9.24 -13.83 28.36
C SER A 93 9.85 -12.81 27.38
N GLY A 94 10.44 -11.71 27.88
CA GLY A 94 10.85 -10.57 27.07
C GLY A 94 9.70 -9.65 26.67
N GLU A 95 8.53 -9.81 27.28
CA GLU A 95 7.34 -8.97 27.04
C GLU A 95 7.00 -8.10 28.27
N TRP A 96 6.39 -6.95 28.02
CA TRP A 96 5.94 -6.07 29.09
C TRP A 96 4.55 -6.45 29.59
N THR A 97 4.36 -6.44 30.90
CA THR A 97 3.03 -6.61 31.49
C THR A 97 2.06 -5.49 31.11
N GLY A 98 0.76 -5.81 31.11
CA GLY A 98 -0.31 -4.81 31.02
C GLY A 98 -0.63 -4.30 29.60
N ILE A 99 -1.51 -3.29 29.55
CA ILE A 99 -2.04 -2.69 28.33
C ILE A 99 -1.25 -1.43 28.00
N GLU A 100 -0.96 -1.21 26.71
CA GLU A 100 -0.14 -0.08 26.27
C GLU A 100 -0.79 1.25 26.70
N PRO A 101 -0.06 2.13 27.41
CA PRO A 101 -0.62 3.37 27.91
C PRO A 101 -0.83 4.39 26.79
N ALA A 102 -1.86 5.21 26.92
CA ALA A 102 -2.12 6.35 26.06
C ALA A 102 -2.83 7.45 26.86
N CYS A 103 -2.57 8.72 26.51
CA CYS A 103 -3.12 9.88 27.20
C CYS A 103 -4.19 10.58 26.35
N TYR A 104 -5.35 10.88 26.94
CA TYR A 104 -6.49 11.48 26.24
C TYR A 104 -7.09 12.63 27.04
N CYS A 105 -7.73 13.60 26.36
CA CYS A 105 -8.43 14.70 27.03
C CYS A 105 -9.65 14.20 27.82
N GLU A 106 -9.88 14.76 29.01
CA GLU A 106 -11.10 14.46 29.78
C GLU A 106 -12.35 15.08 29.12
N PRO A 107 -13.47 14.34 28.98
CA PRO A 107 -14.73 14.91 28.48
C PRO A 107 -15.48 15.65 29.59
N LEU A 108 -16.02 16.83 29.28
CA LEU A 108 -16.91 17.59 30.16
C LEU A 108 -18.33 16.98 30.21
N THR A 109 -18.52 15.70 30.59
CA THR A 109 -19.85 15.17 30.96
C THR A 109 -19.77 13.99 31.92
N ARG A 110 -20.82 13.86 32.76
CA ARG A 110 -20.84 13.10 34.02
C ARG A 110 -21.35 11.66 33.92
N ASP A 111 -21.17 10.96 32.79
CA ASP A 111 -21.64 9.58 32.65
C ASP A 111 -20.51 8.64 32.22
N LYS A 112 -20.09 7.79 33.15
CA LYS A 112 -18.81 7.06 33.14
C LYS A 112 -18.84 5.67 32.50
N ILE A 113 -19.91 5.29 31.79
CA ILE A 113 -20.11 3.87 31.37
C ILE A 113 -20.16 3.68 29.84
N THR A 114 -20.01 4.73 29.02
CA THR A 114 -20.01 4.60 27.55
C THR A 114 -18.81 5.30 26.91
N LEU A 115 -17.59 4.97 27.36
CA LEU A 115 -16.36 5.70 27.01
C LEU A 115 -15.21 4.82 26.49
N MET A 116 -15.47 3.74 25.72
CA MET A 116 -14.39 2.96 25.09
C MET A 116 -14.46 2.86 23.57
N GLN A 117 -15.31 3.64 22.88
CA GLN A 117 -15.39 3.54 21.40
C GLN A 117 -15.37 4.87 20.64
N GLN A 118 -15.09 6.00 21.28
CA GLN A 118 -15.15 7.28 20.59
C GLN A 118 -14.22 8.34 21.19
N TYR A 119 -12.90 8.19 21.00
CA TYR A 119 -11.99 9.33 21.13
C TYR A 119 -11.06 9.40 19.92
N LYS A 120 -11.56 10.14 18.93
CA LYS A 120 -10.86 10.71 17.78
C LYS A 120 -9.51 11.29 18.21
N HIS A 121 -8.42 10.84 17.58
CA HIS A 121 -7.29 11.71 17.36
C HIS A 121 -7.69 12.72 16.27
N THR A 122 -8.03 13.94 16.65
CA THR A 122 -8.04 15.05 15.70
C THR A 122 -7.11 16.13 16.23
N TYR A 123 -5.93 16.18 15.65
CA TYR A 123 -5.25 17.45 15.46
C TYR A 123 -6.05 18.16 14.37
N ASP A 124 -6.68 19.28 14.70
CA ASP A 124 -7.63 19.93 13.80
C ASP A 124 -6.90 20.76 12.72
N THR A 125 -5.59 20.98 12.89
CA THR A 125 -4.75 21.70 11.91
C THR A 125 -3.39 21.02 11.65
N PRO A 126 -2.82 21.13 10.43
CA PRO A 126 -1.47 20.66 10.12
C PRO A 126 -0.37 21.20 11.06
N GLN A 127 -0.55 22.39 11.61
CA GLN A 127 0.37 23.03 12.56
C GLN A 127 0.39 22.32 13.92
N GLU A 128 -0.75 21.85 14.40
CA GLU A 128 -0.86 21.07 15.65
C GLU A 128 -0.24 19.68 15.49
N VAL A 129 -0.44 19.04 14.34
CA VAL A 129 0.24 17.79 13.97
C VAL A 129 1.75 18.00 13.96
N ALA A 130 2.23 19.02 13.26
CA ALA A 130 3.67 19.30 13.14
C ALA A 130 4.29 19.58 14.52
N LYS A 131 3.61 20.30 15.41
CA LYS A 131 4.10 20.62 16.75
C LYS A 131 4.12 19.40 17.68
N ALA A 132 3.08 18.57 17.66
CA ALA A 132 3.02 17.34 18.46
C ALA A 132 4.04 16.30 17.97
N PHE A 133 4.15 16.13 16.65
CA PHE A 133 5.10 15.24 15.99
C PHE A 133 6.55 15.69 16.22
N SER A 134 6.85 16.98 16.05
CA SER A 134 8.20 17.52 16.30
C SER A 134 8.62 17.37 17.76
N LYS A 135 7.68 17.52 18.72
CA LYS A 135 7.96 17.36 20.15
C LYS A 135 8.21 15.88 20.53
N ALA A 136 7.49 14.94 19.90
CA ALA A 136 7.67 13.50 20.11
C ALA A 136 9.01 12.98 19.53
N ILE A 137 9.47 13.52 18.40
CA ILE A 137 10.76 13.14 17.81
C ILE A 137 11.92 13.84 18.52
N SER A 138 11.73 15.07 19.01
CA SER A 138 12.77 15.84 19.70
C SER A 138 13.23 15.23 21.03
N SER A 139 12.47 14.31 21.64
CA SER A 139 12.91 13.61 22.86
C SER A 139 13.89 12.47 22.59
N ASP A 140 13.87 11.93 21.37
CA ASP A 140 14.54 10.67 21.01
C ASP A 140 15.70 10.86 20.00
N LEU A 141 15.79 12.03 19.37
CA LEU A 141 16.88 12.40 18.44
C LEU A 141 17.68 13.60 18.97
N ASP A 142 19.00 13.62 18.72
CA ASP A 142 19.85 14.83 18.80
C ASP A 142 19.43 15.82 17.68
N LEU A 143 18.28 16.47 17.89
CA LEU A 143 17.67 17.42 16.96
C LEU A 143 18.12 18.85 17.30
N ALA A 144 18.72 19.53 16.32
CA ALA A 144 18.79 20.98 16.33
C ALA A 144 17.47 21.52 15.76
N VAL A 145 16.55 21.90 16.63
CA VAL A 145 15.32 22.61 16.23
C VAL A 145 15.74 23.98 15.66
N LEU A 146 15.48 24.21 14.37
CA LEU A 146 15.56 25.54 13.77
C LEU A 146 14.27 26.27 14.09
N ASP A 147 14.18 26.81 15.30
CA ASP A 147 13.12 27.77 15.64
C ASP A 147 13.73 29.18 15.60
N GLU A 148 13.53 29.89 14.49
CA GLU A 148 13.51 31.36 14.48
C GLU A 148 12.53 31.86 13.40
N SER A 149 11.27 32.11 13.78
CA SER A 149 10.68 33.46 13.76
C SER A 149 9.15 33.44 13.87
N ARG A 150 8.66 34.48 14.54
CA ARG A 150 7.28 34.70 14.97
C ARG A 150 6.29 34.79 13.80
N PRO A 151 5.00 34.47 14.03
CA PRO A 151 3.95 34.63 13.04
C PRO A 151 3.57 36.10 12.95
N GLU A 152 4.20 36.88 12.08
CA GLU A 152 3.68 38.23 11.78
C GLU A 152 4.04 38.82 10.42
N ASP A 153 4.65 38.08 9.50
CA ASP A 153 4.71 38.53 8.12
C ASP A 153 4.44 37.37 7.16
N ASN A 154 3.63 37.61 6.14
CA ASN A 154 3.33 36.67 5.05
C ASN A 154 4.56 36.47 4.13
N SER A 155 5.77 36.56 4.69
CA SER A 155 7.02 36.27 4.00
C SER A 155 7.23 34.76 4.08
N GLY A 156 6.92 34.04 2.99
CA GLY A 156 6.94 32.57 2.97
C GLY A 156 8.28 31.90 3.34
N THR A 157 8.29 30.58 3.37
CA THR A 157 9.41 29.73 3.82
C THR A 157 10.72 29.97 3.03
N ASN A 158 11.86 30.24 3.70
CA ASN A 158 13.19 30.29 3.05
C ASN A 158 13.82 28.89 2.98
N ILE A 159 13.51 28.16 1.91
CA ILE A 159 13.89 26.76 1.76
C ILE A 159 15.41 26.61 1.52
N ALA A 160 16.03 27.54 0.78
CA ALA A 160 17.47 27.50 0.51
C ALA A 160 18.30 27.60 1.81
N GLN A 161 17.90 28.47 2.75
CA GLN A 161 18.56 28.62 4.05
C GLN A 161 18.33 27.40 4.96
N ALA A 162 17.16 26.77 4.89
CA ALA A 162 16.88 25.54 5.64
C ALA A 162 17.84 24.41 5.21
N PHE A 163 18.00 24.20 3.90
CA PHE A 163 18.94 23.20 3.37
C PHE A 163 20.40 23.59 3.60
N HIS A 164 20.75 24.87 3.57
CA HIS A 164 22.09 25.33 3.95
C HIS A 164 22.45 24.93 5.39
N THR A 165 21.53 25.18 6.32
CA THR A 165 21.74 24.87 7.74
C THR A 165 21.84 23.35 7.98
N ILE A 166 21.05 22.54 7.26
CA ILE A 166 21.17 21.08 7.30
C ILE A 166 22.56 20.63 6.84
N LEU A 167 23.06 21.18 5.73
CA LEU A 167 24.38 20.87 5.20
C LEU A 167 25.50 21.18 6.20
N GLU A 168 25.45 22.33 6.87
CA GLU A 168 26.43 22.69 7.90
C GLU A 168 26.41 21.71 9.07
N ARG A 169 25.21 21.33 9.55
CA ARG A 169 25.07 20.39 10.66
C ARG A 169 25.58 19.00 10.30
N MET A 170 25.24 18.51 9.10
CA MET A 170 25.77 17.24 8.60
C MET A 170 27.29 17.25 8.50
N SER A 171 27.88 18.38 8.11
CA SER A 171 29.34 18.56 8.05
C SER A 171 29.97 18.50 9.45
N ILE A 172 29.33 19.09 10.47
CA ILE A 172 29.78 19.03 11.86
C ILE A 172 29.70 17.59 12.41
N VAL A 173 28.61 16.88 12.14
CA VAL A 173 28.44 15.48 12.59
C VAL A 173 29.48 14.58 11.91
N LYS A 174 29.74 14.78 10.62
CA LYS A 174 30.80 14.07 9.89
C LYS A 174 32.18 14.29 10.51
N GLU A 175 32.52 15.53 10.87
CA GLU A 175 33.81 15.83 11.51
C GLU A 175 33.94 15.21 12.90
N ARG A 176 32.85 15.18 13.68
CA ARG A 176 32.83 14.58 15.03
C ARG A 176 32.81 13.06 15.02
N GLN A 177 32.21 12.44 14.00
CA GLN A 177 31.95 11.00 13.94
C GLN A 177 32.46 10.39 12.63
N LYS A 178 33.71 10.69 12.24
CA LYS A 178 34.29 10.31 10.94
C LYS A 178 34.17 8.82 10.59
N ALA A 179 34.37 7.93 11.56
CA ALA A 179 34.41 6.48 11.33
C ALA A 179 33.02 5.85 11.13
N THR A 180 31.98 6.42 11.74
CA THR A 180 30.62 5.87 11.79
C THR A 180 29.61 6.70 11.00
N PHE A 181 29.99 7.86 10.46
CA PHE A 181 29.11 8.72 9.67
C PHE A 181 28.46 7.98 8.48
N LYS A 182 29.15 7.01 7.87
CA LYS A 182 28.62 6.17 6.78
C LYS A 182 27.41 5.33 7.19
N ASP A 183 27.29 5.03 8.48
CA ASP A 183 26.25 4.19 9.07
C ASP A 183 25.07 5.03 9.61
N VAL A 184 25.25 6.36 9.70
CA VAL A 184 24.22 7.30 10.14
C VAL A 184 23.16 7.48 9.05
N ARG A 185 21.88 7.30 9.44
CA ARG A 185 20.72 7.58 8.59
C ARG A 185 20.20 8.97 8.89
N HIS A 186 20.34 9.88 7.93
CA HIS A 186 19.75 11.21 8.03
C HIS A 186 18.33 11.18 7.48
N VAL A 187 17.35 11.47 8.33
CA VAL A 187 15.96 11.68 7.92
C VAL A 187 15.69 13.18 8.05
N ILE A 188 15.41 13.83 6.93
CA ILE A 188 15.06 15.25 6.88
C ILE A 188 13.55 15.33 6.64
N ILE A 189 12.84 15.88 7.60
CA ILE A 189 11.40 16.16 7.48
C ILE A 189 11.25 17.68 7.50
N LEU A 190 10.84 18.25 6.37
CA LEU A 190 10.67 19.68 6.20
C LEU A 190 9.18 20.00 6.11
N PHE A 191 8.70 20.84 7.03
CA PHE A 191 7.35 21.41 6.97
C PHE A 191 7.45 22.82 6.38
N SER A 192 6.78 23.07 5.26
CA SER A 192 6.63 24.41 4.70
C SER A 192 5.16 24.82 4.71
N ASP A 193 4.91 26.12 4.84
CA ASP A 193 3.58 26.72 4.69
C ASP A 193 3.02 26.62 3.25
N GLY A 194 3.88 26.39 2.25
CA GLY A 194 3.51 26.21 0.84
C GLY A 194 3.09 27.48 0.12
N ILE A 195 3.23 28.66 0.76
CA ILE A 195 2.71 29.94 0.24
C ILE A 195 3.70 30.61 -0.70
N ALA A 196 4.97 30.73 -0.31
CA ALA A 196 6.03 31.28 -1.16
C ALA A 196 7.42 30.78 -0.70
N ASN A 197 8.36 30.60 -1.63
CA ASN A 197 9.78 30.35 -1.29
C ASN A 197 10.57 31.65 -1.38
N MET A 198 11.00 32.19 -0.23
CA MET A 198 11.68 33.49 -0.16
C MET A 198 13.21 33.40 -0.33
N GLY A 199 13.76 32.19 -0.38
CA GLY A 199 15.21 31.92 -0.35
C GLY A 199 15.91 31.74 -1.69
N GLY A 200 15.16 31.77 -2.80
CA GLY A 200 15.66 31.25 -4.08
C GLY A 200 15.76 29.72 -4.09
N SER A 201 16.40 29.16 -5.13
CA SER A 201 16.49 27.70 -5.27
C SER A 201 17.39 27.07 -4.19
N ALA A 202 16.95 25.94 -3.64
CA ALA A 202 17.73 25.13 -2.72
C ALA A 202 18.63 24.11 -3.43
N ASP A 203 18.55 24.01 -4.76
CA ASP A 203 19.18 22.95 -5.55
C ASP A 203 20.69 22.83 -5.29
N ASP A 204 21.39 23.96 -5.17
CA ASP A 204 22.83 23.97 -4.87
C ASP A 204 23.16 23.37 -3.50
N ASN A 205 22.34 23.66 -2.48
CA ASN A 205 22.53 23.10 -1.14
C ASN A 205 22.12 21.63 -1.09
N VAL A 206 21.06 21.24 -1.80
CA VAL A 206 20.66 19.83 -1.96
C VAL A 206 21.75 19.03 -2.67
N ALA A 207 22.34 19.58 -3.74
CA ALA A 207 23.44 18.95 -4.47
C ALA A 207 24.69 18.77 -3.59
N LYS A 208 25.01 19.76 -2.75
CA LYS A 208 26.11 19.66 -1.78
C LYS A 208 25.84 18.64 -0.67
N ILE A 209 24.60 18.53 -0.17
CA ILE A 209 24.21 17.49 0.79
C ILE A 209 24.35 16.11 0.15
N LYS A 210 23.84 15.95 -1.08
CA LYS A 210 23.93 14.72 -1.85
C LYS A 210 25.41 14.31 -2.03
N TYR A 211 26.26 15.24 -2.47
CA TYR A 211 27.70 15.01 -2.58
C TYR A 211 28.35 14.66 -1.23
N LEU A 212 27.97 15.32 -0.14
CA LEU A 212 28.50 15.02 1.20
C LEU A 212 28.18 13.58 1.64
N VAL A 213 26.97 13.09 1.37
CA VAL A 213 26.55 11.71 1.65
C VAL A 213 27.25 10.72 0.71
N GLU A 214 27.31 11.03 -0.59
CA GLU A 214 27.92 10.19 -1.63
C GLU A 214 29.43 10.02 -1.44
N SER A 215 30.13 11.10 -1.08
CA SER A 215 31.57 11.10 -0.85
C SER A 215 32.00 10.18 0.30
N VAL A 216 31.07 9.79 1.19
CA VAL A 216 31.35 8.92 2.34
C VAL A 216 30.85 7.49 2.14
N ARG A 217 29.78 7.29 1.37
CA ARG A 217 29.14 5.97 1.18
C ARG A 217 29.51 5.27 -0.12
N GLY A 218 30.16 5.97 -1.06
CA GLY A 218 30.38 5.49 -2.42
C GLY A 218 29.12 5.62 -3.28
N LYS A 219 29.27 5.56 -4.61
CA LYS A 219 28.17 5.71 -5.58
C LYS A 219 27.17 4.54 -5.58
N ASP A 220 27.44 3.46 -4.84
CA ASP A 220 26.71 2.19 -4.91
C ASP A 220 25.32 2.21 -4.25
N TRP A 221 24.90 3.35 -3.68
CA TRP A 221 23.59 3.47 -3.02
C TRP A 221 22.42 3.59 -4.02
N GLU A 222 22.67 3.99 -5.28
CA GLU A 222 21.63 3.96 -6.33
C GLU A 222 21.27 2.53 -6.77
N ASP A 223 22.11 1.53 -6.50
CA ASP A 223 21.90 0.16 -6.96
C ASP A 223 20.95 -0.66 -6.08
N TYR A 224 20.58 -0.18 -4.88
CA TYR A 224 19.93 -1.06 -3.91
C TYR A 224 18.40 -1.18 -3.97
N LEU A 225 17.62 -0.31 -4.63
CA LEU A 225 16.15 -0.42 -4.54
C LEU A 225 15.30 0.07 -5.72
N ALA A 226 15.86 0.62 -6.81
CA ALA A 226 15.04 1.14 -7.91
C ALA A 226 15.39 0.45 -9.24
N TYR A 227 14.45 -0.32 -9.78
CA TYR A 227 14.48 -0.64 -11.21
C TYR A 227 14.36 0.66 -11.99
N LYS A 228 15.40 1.02 -12.76
CA LYS A 228 15.39 2.20 -13.60
C LYS A 228 14.48 1.97 -14.80
N VAL A 229 13.68 2.99 -15.14
CA VAL A 229 12.77 2.95 -16.28
C VAL A 229 13.53 3.36 -17.54
N LYS A 230 13.59 2.45 -18.52
CA LYS A 230 14.17 2.69 -19.84
C LYS A 230 13.22 3.48 -20.73
N SER A 231 11.95 3.10 -20.76
CA SER A 231 10.94 3.83 -21.53
C SER A 231 9.52 3.65 -20.97
N VAL A 232 8.68 4.67 -21.13
CA VAL A 232 7.23 4.59 -20.88
C VAL A 232 6.52 4.77 -22.21
N ARG A 233 5.61 3.86 -22.53
CA ARG A 233 4.90 3.82 -23.81
C ARG A 233 3.40 3.82 -23.54
N PRO A 234 2.74 5.00 -23.54
CA PRO A 234 1.29 5.06 -23.45
C PRO A 234 0.65 4.52 -24.73
N HIS A 235 -0.60 4.06 -24.62
CA HIS A 235 -1.39 3.68 -25.78
C HIS A 235 -1.56 4.88 -26.72
N LYS A 236 -1.36 4.67 -28.03
CA LYS A 236 -1.37 5.75 -29.05
C LYS A 236 -2.66 6.55 -29.13
N ASN A 237 -3.79 5.96 -28.74
CA ASN A 237 -5.11 6.59 -28.78
C ASN A 237 -5.48 7.29 -27.46
N TYR A 238 -4.65 7.21 -26.42
CA TYR A 238 -4.93 7.88 -25.15
C TYR A 238 -4.89 9.39 -25.33
N ASN A 239 -5.99 10.06 -24.96
CA ASN A 239 -6.09 11.51 -24.96
C ASN A 239 -7.15 11.97 -23.96
N ASN A 240 -6.70 12.47 -22.80
CA ASN A 240 -7.58 12.91 -21.73
C ASN A 240 -8.38 14.18 -22.04
N GLN A 241 -8.10 14.90 -23.12
CA GLN A 241 -8.85 16.09 -23.55
C GLN A 241 -9.80 15.82 -24.73
N ALA A 242 -9.89 14.59 -25.24
CA ALA A 242 -10.57 14.30 -26.52
C ALA A 242 -12.06 14.65 -26.56
N LYS A 243 -12.74 14.68 -25.41
CA LYS A 243 -14.19 14.95 -25.31
C LYS A 243 -14.54 16.18 -24.46
N LYS A 244 -13.59 17.10 -24.30
CA LYS A 244 -13.80 18.34 -23.54
C LYS A 244 -14.94 19.19 -24.08
N ASP A 245 -15.09 19.24 -25.41
CA ASP A 245 -16.15 20.00 -26.08
C ASP A 245 -17.56 19.42 -25.85
N LEU A 246 -17.65 18.16 -25.43
CA LEU A 246 -18.90 17.51 -25.03
C LEU A 246 -19.21 17.72 -23.54
N GLY A 247 -18.41 18.49 -22.80
CA GLY A 247 -18.56 18.70 -21.36
C GLY A 247 -17.93 17.60 -20.49
N ILE A 248 -17.11 16.72 -21.07
CA ILE A 248 -16.37 15.68 -20.33
C ILE A 248 -14.98 16.22 -20.00
N PRO A 249 -14.67 16.57 -18.73
CA PRO A 249 -13.44 17.29 -18.37
C PRO A 249 -12.17 16.45 -18.57
N GLU A 250 -12.25 15.15 -18.30
CA GLU A 250 -11.17 14.19 -18.48
C GLU A 250 -11.72 12.90 -19.10
N PHE A 251 -11.08 12.42 -20.16
CA PHE A 251 -11.53 11.25 -20.93
C PHE A 251 -10.47 10.14 -20.93
N TYR A 252 -10.67 9.11 -20.11
CA TYR A 252 -9.66 8.07 -19.83
C TYR A 252 -9.68 6.88 -20.81
N ASP A 253 -10.24 7.03 -22.00
CA ASP A 253 -10.24 5.93 -22.96
C ASP A 253 -8.80 5.55 -23.34
N TYR A 254 -8.52 4.25 -23.42
CA TYR A 254 -7.17 3.70 -23.60
C TYR A 254 -6.14 4.12 -22.54
N ASP A 255 -6.53 4.35 -21.28
CA ASP A 255 -5.65 4.68 -20.15
C ASP A 255 -4.74 3.51 -19.72
N VAL A 256 -3.79 3.16 -20.58
CA VAL A 256 -2.82 2.08 -20.39
C VAL A 256 -1.46 2.49 -20.95
N ALA A 257 -0.40 2.12 -20.24
CA ALA A 257 0.97 2.29 -20.69
C ALA A 257 1.82 1.06 -20.34
N LEU A 258 2.84 0.79 -21.15
CA LEU A 258 3.87 -0.19 -20.84
C LEU A 258 5.13 0.52 -20.34
N ILE A 259 5.70 0.01 -19.25
CA ILE A 259 6.96 0.48 -18.69
C ILE A 259 8.03 -0.56 -19.01
N GLU A 260 9.04 -0.15 -19.77
CA GLU A 260 10.23 -0.96 -20.06
C GLU A 260 11.31 -0.61 -19.04
N LEU A 261 11.90 -1.62 -18.41
CA LEU A 261 12.99 -1.43 -17.43
C LEU A 261 14.35 -1.47 -18.12
N GLU A 262 15.35 -0.82 -17.52
CA GLU A 262 16.74 -0.87 -18.03
C GLU A 262 17.38 -2.25 -17.84
N LYS A 263 17.00 -2.95 -16.76
CA LYS A 263 17.50 -4.29 -16.41
C LYS A 263 16.32 -5.26 -16.28
N ASP A 264 16.54 -6.48 -16.72
CA ASP A 264 15.56 -7.56 -16.58
C ASP A 264 15.28 -7.87 -15.10
N VAL A 265 14.03 -8.22 -14.82
CA VAL A 265 13.60 -8.63 -13.48
C VAL A 265 13.89 -10.11 -13.29
N THR A 266 14.67 -10.44 -12.27
CA THR A 266 14.90 -11.84 -11.87
C THR A 266 13.70 -12.35 -11.09
N PHE A 267 13.00 -13.36 -11.62
CA PHE A 267 11.85 -13.96 -10.95
C PHE A 267 12.25 -14.72 -9.68
N SER A 268 11.39 -14.66 -8.67
CA SER A 268 11.59 -15.28 -7.36
C SER A 268 10.28 -15.78 -6.77
N ALA A 269 10.28 -16.19 -5.50
CA ALA A 269 9.05 -16.49 -4.78
C ALA A 269 8.15 -15.25 -4.61
N ASN A 270 8.76 -14.07 -4.48
CA ASN A 270 8.08 -12.81 -4.19
C ASN A 270 7.86 -11.95 -5.45
N ILE A 271 8.51 -12.28 -6.56
CA ILE A 271 8.43 -11.53 -7.82
C ILE A 271 8.10 -12.52 -8.94
N ARG A 272 6.85 -12.48 -9.43
CA ARG A 272 6.36 -13.35 -10.49
C ARG A 272 5.46 -12.57 -11.43
N PRO A 273 5.47 -12.88 -12.74
CA PRO A 273 4.56 -12.25 -13.68
C PRO A 273 3.11 -12.71 -13.45
N ILE A 274 2.17 -11.82 -13.74
CA ILE A 274 0.75 -12.16 -13.87
C ILE A 274 0.44 -12.59 -15.31
N CYS A 275 -0.56 -13.45 -15.49
CA CYS A 275 -0.93 -13.91 -16.83
C CYS A 275 -1.73 -12.83 -17.57
N ILE A 276 -1.39 -12.60 -18.85
CA ILE A 276 -2.04 -11.62 -19.74
C ILE A 276 -3.02 -12.34 -20.68
N PRO A 277 -4.23 -11.80 -20.93
CA PRO A 277 -5.23 -12.45 -21.78
C PRO A 277 -4.77 -12.61 -23.23
N CYS A 278 -5.42 -13.54 -23.92
CA CYS A 278 -5.19 -13.85 -25.33
C CYS A 278 -3.74 -14.27 -25.62
N THR A 279 -3.14 -15.00 -24.68
CA THR A 279 -1.80 -15.61 -24.81
C THR A 279 -1.86 -17.12 -24.60
N LYS A 280 -0.94 -17.88 -25.21
CA LYS A 280 -0.84 -19.33 -24.98
C LYS A 280 -0.53 -19.64 -23.51
N GLU A 281 0.28 -18.81 -22.88
CA GLU A 281 0.65 -18.88 -21.47
C GLU A 281 -0.59 -18.80 -20.57
N ALA A 282 -1.54 -17.91 -20.90
CA ALA A 282 -2.84 -17.86 -20.23
C ALA A 282 -3.71 -19.09 -20.54
N SER A 283 -3.72 -19.60 -21.78
CA SER A 283 -4.43 -20.85 -22.10
C SER A 283 -3.94 -22.01 -21.24
N HIS A 284 -2.62 -22.17 -21.10
CA HIS A 284 -2.04 -23.20 -20.24
C HIS A 284 -2.37 -22.98 -18.76
N ALA A 285 -2.36 -21.73 -18.29
CA ALA A 285 -2.77 -21.39 -16.92
C ALA A 285 -4.24 -21.75 -16.65
N LEU A 286 -5.10 -21.59 -17.64
CA LEU A 286 -6.53 -21.90 -17.58
C LEU A 286 -6.83 -23.39 -17.86
N GLY A 287 -5.84 -24.16 -18.28
CA GLY A 287 -6.01 -25.55 -18.72
C GLY A 287 -6.91 -25.65 -19.95
N LEU A 288 -6.78 -24.70 -20.87
CA LEU A 288 -7.40 -24.71 -22.19
C LEU A 288 -6.50 -25.46 -23.19
N PRO A 289 -7.08 -26.10 -24.22
CA PRO A 289 -6.29 -26.77 -25.26
C PRO A 289 -5.47 -25.76 -26.07
N ASP A 290 -4.42 -26.23 -26.75
CA ASP A 290 -3.57 -25.38 -27.61
C ASP A 290 -4.32 -24.76 -28.81
N THR A 291 -5.51 -25.29 -29.14
CA THR A 291 -6.42 -24.77 -30.17
C THR A 291 -7.34 -23.66 -29.66
N ALA A 292 -7.30 -23.31 -28.37
CA ALA A 292 -8.15 -22.27 -27.81
C ALA A 292 -7.84 -20.90 -28.42
N THR A 293 -8.90 -20.11 -28.60
CA THR A 293 -8.89 -18.75 -29.14
C THR A 293 -8.91 -17.70 -28.04
N CYS A 294 -8.61 -16.45 -28.40
CA CYS A 294 -8.76 -15.29 -27.53
C CYS A 294 -10.21 -15.16 -27.03
N LYS A 295 -11.17 -15.46 -27.91
CA LYS A 295 -12.60 -15.49 -27.56
C LYS A 295 -12.93 -16.57 -26.53
N ASP A 296 -12.36 -17.77 -26.64
CA ASP A 296 -12.57 -18.83 -25.65
C ASP A 296 -12.04 -18.43 -24.26
N GLN A 297 -10.95 -17.66 -24.20
CA GLN A 297 -10.45 -17.09 -22.94
C GLN A 297 -11.40 -16.01 -22.40
N GLU A 298 -11.87 -15.10 -23.24
CA GLU A 298 -12.82 -14.04 -22.85
C GLU A 298 -14.11 -14.66 -22.30
N GLU A 299 -14.68 -15.66 -22.99
CA GLU A 299 -15.88 -16.38 -22.56
C GLU A 299 -15.67 -17.28 -21.34
N LEU A 300 -14.42 -17.56 -20.93
CA LEU A 300 -14.14 -18.27 -19.68
C LEU A 300 -13.96 -17.33 -18.50
N LEU A 301 -13.46 -16.12 -18.75
CA LEU A 301 -13.07 -15.15 -17.73
C LEU A 301 -14.13 -14.08 -17.48
N LEU A 302 -14.90 -13.71 -18.50
CA LEU A 302 -15.86 -12.60 -18.53
C LEU A 302 -17.19 -13.03 -19.16
N LYS A 303 -17.81 -14.10 -18.65
CA LYS A 303 -18.98 -14.73 -19.28
C LYS A 303 -20.30 -14.22 -18.72
N THR A 304 -20.42 -14.26 -17.40
CA THR A 304 -21.69 -14.05 -16.72
C THR A 304 -21.94 -12.57 -16.47
N ASP A 305 -23.19 -12.21 -16.21
CA ASP A 305 -23.60 -10.84 -15.85
C ASP A 305 -22.79 -10.26 -14.67
N PHE A 306 -22.28 -11.14 -13.81
CA PHE A 306 -21.40 -10.83 -12.71
C PHE A 306 -20.20 -11.77 -12.72
N GLU A 307 -18.98 -11.23 -12.68
CA GLU A 307 -17.75 -12.02 -12.55
C GLU A 307 -16.95 -11.56 -11.34
N TYR A 308 -16.62 -12.49 -10.45
CA TYR A 308 -15.83 -12.21 -9.27
C TYR A 308 -14.38 -11.90 -9.67
N ALA A 309 -13.88 -10.77 -9.20
CA ALA A 309 -12.53 -10.31 -9.45
C ALA A 309 -11.92 -9.71 -8.17
N SER A 310 -10.65 -9.37 -8.25
CA SER A 310 -9.95 -8.72 -7.16
C SER A 310 -8.87 -7.79 -7.67
N PHE A 311 -8.46 -6.86 -6.82
CA PHE A 311 -7.26 -6.06 -7.01
C PHE A 311 -6.48 -5.95 -5.69
N MET A 312 -5.25 -5.44 -5.74
CA MET A 312 -4.43 -5.24 -4.54
C MET A 312 -4.47 -3.77 -4.11
N SER A 313 -4.66 -3.53 -2.82
CA SER A 313 -4.54 -2.20 -2.25
C SER A 313 -3.09 -1.74 -2.17
N LYS A 314 -2.87 -0.45 -1.86
CA LYS A 314 -1.52 0.09 -1.62
C LYS A 314 -0.79 -0.57 -0.44
N GLN A 315 -1.51 -1.19 0.51
CA GLN A 315 -0.95 -1.97 1.61
C GLN A 315 -0.86 -3.48 1.30
N LEU A 316 -0.94 -3.87 0.02
CA LEU A 316 -0.91 -5.27 -0.42
C LEU A 316 -2.02 -6.13 0.18
N GLN A 317 -3.19 -5.53 0.44
CA GLN A 317 -4.38 -6.27 0.84
C GLN A 317 -5.24 -6.55 -0.40
N GLN A 318 -5.71 -7.79 -0.54
CA GLN A 318 -6.63 -8.14 -1.61
C GLN A 318 -8.01 -7.52 -1.35
N LYS A 319 -8.53 -6.81 -2.35
CA LYS A 319 -9.85 -6.20 -2.39
C LYS A 319 -10.75 -6.99 -3.33
N ASN A 320 -11.93 -7.36 -2.87
CA ASN A 320 -12.85 -8.21 -3.60
C ASN A 320 -13.94 -7.35 -4.27
N VAL A 321 -14.10 -7.56 -5.56
CA VAL A 321 -15.05 -6.81 -6.38
C VAL A 321 -15.77 -7.73 -7.35
N THR A 322 -16.82 -7.22 -7.95
CA THR A 322 -17.59 -7.92 -8.97
C THR A 322 -17.63 -7.06 -10.23
N ILE A 323 -17.22 -7.65 -11.35
CA ILE A 323 -17.32 -7.03 -12.68
C ILE A 323 -18.76 -7.18 -13.18
N LYS A 324 -19.39 -6.07 -13.55
CA LYS A 324 -20.75 -6.02 -14.10
C LYS A 324 -20.68 -6.06 -15.62
N LEU A 325 -21.24 -7.12 -16.20
CA LEU A 325 -21.20 -7.40 -17.64
C LEU A 325 -22.62 -7.56 -18.20
N ASN A 326 -22.72 -7.67 -19.53
CA ASN A 326 -23.96 -7.96 -20.24
C ASN A 326 -25.15 -7.09 -19.76
N SER A 327 -26.21 -7.70 -19.23
CA SER A 327 -27.43 -7.02 -18.78
C SER A 327 -27.21 -6.06 -17.60
N LYS A 328 -26.10 -6.21 -16.87
CA LYS A 328 -25.76 -5.38 -15.69
C LYS A 328 -24.82 -4.24 -16.01
N ARG A 329 -24.16 -4.29 -17.17
CA ARG A 329 -23.16 -3.29 -17.56
C ARG A 329 -23.76 -1.90 -17.68
N ASP A 330 -24.87 -1.76 -18.39
CA ASP A 330 -25.46 -0.45 -18.68
C ASP A 330 -25.83 0.28 -17.38
N ASN A 331 -26.46 -0.39 -16.43
CA ASN A 331 -26.74 0.20 -15.11
C ASN A 331 -25.48 0.59 -14.34
N CYS A 332 -24.40 -0.20 -14.43
CA CYS A 332 -23.13 0.10 -13.75
C CYS A 332 -22.47 1.36 -14.32
N ILE A 333 -22.50 1.55 -15.66
CA ILE A 333 -21.85 2.70 -16.28
C ILE A 333 -22.68 3.99 -16.18
N GLU A 334 -24.00 3.90 -15.98
CA GLU A 334 -24.88 5.08 -15.83
C GLU A 334 -24.43 6.00 -14.69
N ASP A 335 -23.93 5.42 -13.58
CA ASP A 335 -23.40 6.20 -12.45
C ASP A 335 -22.19 7.08 -12.82
N ALA A 336 -21.53 6.85 -13.96
CA ALA A 336 -20.49 7.74 -14.48
C ALA A 336 -20.99 9.17 -14.75
N LEU A 337 -22.28 9.33 -15.07
CA LEU A 337 -22.91 10.63 -15.28
C LEU A 337 -22.88 11.52 -14.03
N GLU A 338 -22.66 10.93 -12.84
CA GLU A 338 -22.50 11.71 -11.61
C GLU A 338 -21.26 12.61 -11.64
N THR A 339 -20.25 12.26 -12.45
CA THR A 339 -19.03 13.06 -12.65
C THR A 339 -19.23 14.27 -13.57
N ILE A 340 -20.34 14.31 -14.31
CA ILE A 340 -20.65 15.39 -15.24
C ILE A 340 -21.44 16.48 -14.52
N LYS A 341 -21.12 17.73 -14.86
CA LYS A 341 -21.84 18.91 -14.38
C LYS A 341 -23.32 18.82 -14.73
N ILE A 342 -24.17 19.28 -13.81
CA ILE A 342 -25.63 19.15 -13.92
C ILE A 342 -26.15 19.77 -15.23
N GLU A 343 -25.60 20.91 -15.65
CA GLU A 343 -25.99 21.59 -16.90
C GLU A 343 -25.72 20.77 -18.19
N ASP A 344 -24.80 19.81 -18.15
CA ASP A 344 -24.39 19.02 -19.31
C ASP A 344 -24.88 17.56 -19.27
N ARG A 345 -25.41 17.07 -18.14
CA ARG A 345 -25.95 15.70 -18.00
C ARG A 345 -27.02 15.34 -19.03
N GLY A 346 -27.80 16.31 -19.51
CA GLY A 346 -28.81 16.08 -20.55
C GLY A 346 -28.25 15.89 -21.97
N LYS A 347 -26.96 16.17 -22.19
CA LYS A 347 -26.30 16.12 -23.50
C LYS A 347 -25.32 14.95 -23.63
N VAL A 348 -24.84 14.42 -22.52
CA VAL A 348 -23.82 13.36 -22.45
C VAL A 348 -24.48 12.04 -22.09
N LYS A 349 -24.16 10.96 -22.81
CA LYS A 349 -24.59 9.60 -22.44
C LYS A 349 -23.48 8.92 -21.66
N ALA A 350 -23.84 7.97 -20.80
CA ALA A 350 -22.86 7.17 -20.04
C ALA A 350 -21.80 6.52 -20.95
N LYS A 351 -22.20 6.01 -22.13
CA LYS A 351 -21.31 5.41 -23.13
C LYS A 351 -20.35 6.41 -23.80
N ASP A 352 -20.63 7.71 -23.71
CA ASP A 352 -19.69 8.73 -24.17
C ASP A 352 -18.51 8.90 -23.19
N ILE A 353 -18.70 8.58 -21.91
CA ILE A 353 -17.68 8.64 -20.86
C ILE A 353 -16.99 7.28 -20.74
N VAL A 354 -17.79 6.21 -20.66
CA VAL A 354 -17.35 4.83 -20.42
C VAL A 354 -17.53 4.02 -21.71
N THR A 355 -16.50 4.03 -22.54
CA THR A 355 -16.45 3.26 -23.81
C THR A 355 -16.46 1.75 -23.56
N ASP A 356 -16.53 0.96 -24.63
CA ASP A 356 -16.43 -0.51 -24.55
C ASP A 356 -15.04 -1.01 -24.12
N ASN A 357 -14.06 -0.11 -24.03
CA ASN A 357 -12.73 -0.41 -23.50
C ASN A 357 -12.70 -0.52 -21.98
N PHE A 358 -13.81 -0.22 -21.28
CA PHE A 358 -13.88 -0.32 -19.82
C PHE A 358 -14.70 -1.52 -19.32
N LEU A 359 -14.19 -2.11 -18.24
CA LEU A 359 -14.91 -2.94 -17.28
C LEU A 359 -15.43 -2.05 -16.13
N CYS A 360 -16.56 -2.41 -15.53
CA CYS A 360 -17.17 -1.66 -14.43
C CYS A 360 -17.32 -2.54 -13.18
N THR A 361 -16.87 -2.04 -12.02
CA THR A 361 -17.02 -2.66 -10.69
C THR A 361 -17.54 -1.63 -9.68
N GLY A 362 -17.62 -2.01 -8.41
CA GLY A 362 -18.12 -1.13 -7.35
C GLY A 362 -19.65 -1.22 -7.24
N GLY A 363 -20.22 -0.57 -6.23
CA GLY A 363 -21.64 -0.58 -5.92
C GLY A 363 -22.04 -1.62 -4.87
N ILE A 364 -23.32 -1.58 -4.51
CA ILE A 364 -23.96 -2.53 -3.57
C ILE A 364 -24.86 -3.57 -4.28
N ASP A 365 -24.84 -3.57 -5.60
CA ASP A 365 -25.69 -4.36 -6.49
C ASP A 365 -24.99 -5.62 -7.04
N GLY A 366 -23.98 -6.12 -6.31
CA GLY A 366 -23.35 -7.39 -6.61
C GLY A 366 -24.30 -8.59 -6.44
N PRO A 367 -23.86 -9.80 -6.80
CA PRO A 367 -24.63 -11.03 -6.58
C PRO A 367 -25.11 -11.12 -5.13
N GLN A 368 -26.42 -11.35 -4.96
CA GLN A 368 -27.06 -11.42 -3.63
C GLN A 368 -26.93 -10.13 -2.78
N GLY A 369 -26.77 -8.96 -3.42
CA GLY A 369 -26.64 -7.68 -2.71
C GLY A 369 -25.25 -7.46 -2.10
N GLN A 370 -24.23 -8.16 -2.60
CA GLN A 370 -22.86 -7.98 -2.15
C GLN A 370 -22.37 -6.55 -2.44
N THR A 371 -21.75 -5.95 -1.43
CA THR A 371 -21.04 -4.68 -1.55
C THR A 371 -19.60 -4.92 -1.97
N ASP A 372 -19.20 -4.28 -3.07
CA ASP A 372 -17.83 -4.34 -3.57
C ASP A 372 -16.89 -3.44 -2.74
N ASP A 373 -15.63 -3.84 -2.63
CA ASP A 373 -14.55 -2.90 -2.29
C ASP A 373 -14.42 -1.79 -3.36
N ILE A 374 -13.80 -0.67 -3.00
CA ILE A 374 -13.57 0.47 -3.90
C ILE A 374 -12.08 0.82 -3.96
N SER A 375 -11.61 1.24 -5.13
CA SER A 375 -10.24 1.66 -5.37
C SER A 375 -9.94 3.05 -4.81
N CYS A 376 -8.68 3.25 -4.41
CA CYS A 376 -8.19 4.50 -3.85
C CYS A 376 -7.17 5.19 -4.75
N LYS A 377 -7.01 6.50 -4.55
CA LYS A 377 -5.86 7.23 -5.13
C LYS A 377 -4.56 6.57 -4.65
N GLY A 378 -3.70 6.22 -5.60
CA GLY A 378 -2.49 5.42 -5.39
C GLY A 378 -2.63 3.94 -5.79
N GLU A 379 -3.83 3.46 -6.09
CA GLU A 379 -4.09 2.10 -6.61
C GLU A 379 -4.35 2.09 -8.13
N SER A 380 -4.58 3.27 -8.73
CA SER A 380 -4.66 3.46 -10.18
C SER A 380 -3.39 2.92 -10.87
N GLY A 381 -3.57 2.26 -12.01
CA GLY A 381 -2.54 1.46 -12.69
C GLY A 381 -2.41 0.03 -12.15
N GLY A 382 -3.06 -0.31 -11.04
CA GLY A 382 -3.08 -1.65 -10.46
C GLY A 382 -3.79 -2.68 -11.33
N ALA A 383 -3.50 -3.96 -11.09
CA ALA A 383 -4.11 -5.07 -11.81
C ALA A 383 -5.50 -5.42 -11.24
N LEU A 384 -6.53 -5.38 -12.08
CA LEU A 384 -7.78 -6.09 -11.83
C LEU A 384 -7.64 -7.51 -12.38
N PHE A 385 -7.77 -8.52 -11.51
CA PHE A 385 -7.51 -9.91 -11.87
C PHE A 385 -8.63 -10.85 -11.44
N VAL A 386 -8.77 -11.94 -12.20
CA VAL A 386 -9.69 -13.04 -11.93
C VAL A 386 -8.87 -14.27 -11.55
N GLN A 387 -9.32 -14.99 -10.52
CA GLN A 387 -8.70 -16.24 -10.10
C GLN A 387 -9.48 -17.44 -10.66
N LYS A 388 -8.85 -18.26 -11.50
CA LYS A 388 -9.40 -19.54 -11.98
C LYS A 388 -8.36 -20.65 -11.76
N LYS A 389 -8.77 -21.82 -11.26
CA LYS A 389 -7.88 -22.97 -11.00
C LYS A 389 -6.60 -22.62 -10.21
N ARG A 390 -6.70 -21.72 -9.22
CA ARG A 390 -5.58 -21.17 -8.42
C ARG A 390 -4.54 -20.34 -9.21
N ARG A 391 -4.85 -19.93 -10.44
CA ARG A 391 -4.04 -19.02 -11.26
C ARG A 391 -4.72 -17.65 -11.34
N LEU A 392 -3.91 -16.60 -11.30
CA LEU A 392 -4.35 -15.21 -11.41
C LEU A 392 -4.15 -14.75 -12.85
N ILE A 393 -5.24 -14.32 -13.48
CA ILE A 393 -5.23 -13.74 -14.82
C ILE A 393 -5.64 -12.28 -14.70
N GLN A 394 -4.78 -11.37 -15.16
CA GLN A 394 -5.14 -9.95 -15.21
C GLN A 394 -6.15 -9.76 -16.34
N VAL A 395 -7.30 -9.16 -16.04
CA VAL A 395 -8.35 -8.87 -17.03
C VAL A 395 -8.53 -7.38 -17.25
N GLY A 396 -8.07 -6.55 -16.30
CA GLY A 396 -8.09 -5.12 -16.46
C GLY A 396 -7.00 -4.37 -15.70
N ILE A 397 -6.97 -3.06 -15.91
CA ILE A 397 -6.10 -2.10 -15.23
C ILE A 397 -6.99 -1.05 -14.57
N ILE A 398 -6.82 -0.83 -13.27
CA ILE A 398 -7.57 0.20 -12.53
C ILE A 398 -7.25 1.55 -13.15
N SER A 399 -8.27 2.29 -13.62
CA SER A 399 -8.09 3.59 -14.25
C SER A 399 -8.63 4.70 -13.35
N TRP A 400 -9.96 4.79 -13.21
CA TRP A 400 -10.62 5.87 -12.47
C TRP A 400 -11.92 5.39 -11.80
N GLY A 401 -12.46 6.19 -10.87
CA GLY A 401 -13.71 5.89 -10.17
C GLY A 401 -14.59 7.13 -9.96
N VAL A 402 -15.88 6.92 -9.72
CA VAL A 402 -16.90 7.98 -9.60
C VAL A 402 -16.75 8.79 -8.32
N LYS A 403 -16.41 8.12 -7.20
CA LYS A 403 -16.30 8.73 -5.87
C LYS A 403 -14.98 8.36 -5.21
N ASN A 404 -14.41 9.30 -4.45
CA ASN A 404 -13.26 9.04 -3.60
C ASN A 404 -13.71 8.78 -2.16
N LEU A 405 -13.86 7.50 -1.80
CA LEU A 405 -14.33 7.06 -0.47
C LEU A 405 -13.20 6.74 0.51
N CYS A 406 -11.95 7.00 0.13
CA CYS A 406 -10.74 6.57 0.87
C CYS A 406 -10.38 7.45 2.06
N GLN A 407 -11.38 8.07 2.68
CA GLN A 407 -11.27 8.88 3.88
C GLN A 407 -11.34 8.03 5.16
N VAL A 408 -11.68 6.75 5.02
CA VAL A 408 -11.76 5.74 6.08
C VAL A 408 -10.91 4.53 5.72
N ASP A 409 -10.47 3.80 6.73
CA ASP A 409 -9.76 2.53 6.51
C ASP A 409 -10.70 1.49 5.90
N ASN A 410 -10.22 0.78 4.88
CA ASN A 410 -10.98 -0.23 4.13
C ASN A 410 -12.33 0.28 3.60
N PRO A 411 -12.31 1.26 2.69
CA PRO A 411 -13.53 1.82 2.15
C PRO A 411 -14.34 0.77 1.37
N LYS A 412 -15.66 0.84 1.52
CA LYS A 412 -16.63 0.01 0.80
C LYS A 412 -17.46 0.90 -0.12
N SER A 413 -17.96 0.28 -1.18
CA SER A 413 -18.84 0.96 -2.13
C SER A 413 -20.14 1.43 -1.48
N ASP A 414 -20.67 2.54 -1.97
CA ASP A 414 -22.07 2.97 -1.82
C ASP A 414 -22.87 2.70 -3.11
N GLU A 415 -24.16 3.07 -3.12
CA GLU A 415 -25.07 2.83 -4.25
C GLU A 415 -24.58 3.38 -5.60
N LYS A 416 -23.82 4.49 -5.59
CA LYS A 416 -23.40 5.21 -6.80
C LYS A 416 -21.88 5.28 -6.97
N SER A 417 -21.12 4.57 -6.14
CA SER A 417 -19.67 4.50 -6.29
C SER A 417 -19.30 3.37 -7.23
N ARG A 418 -18.70 3.71 -8.38
CA ARG A 418 -18.20 2.74 -9.37
C ARG A 418 -16.74 2.97 -9.65
N ASP A 419 -16.04 1.89 -10.00
CA ASP A 419 -14.68 1.94 -10.52
C ASP A 419 -14.66 1.38 -11.95
N PHE A 420 -13.87 2.04 -12.80
CA PHE A 420 -13.70 1.70 -14.21
C PHE A 420 -12.27 1.26 -14.49
N HIS A 421 -12.15 0.16 -15.22
CA HIS A 421 -10.88 -0.52 -15.47
C HIS A 421 -10.70 -0.74 -16.96
N ILE A 422 -9.52 -0.47 -17.51
CA ILE A 422 -9.23 -0.75 -18.92
C ILE A 422 -9.26 -2.26 -19.15
N ASN A 423 -10.15 -2.71 -20.03
CA ASN A 423 -10.33 -4.09 -20.42
C ASN A 423 -9.15 -4.55 -21.30
N LEU A 424 -8.34 -5.48 -20.81
CA LEU A 424 -7.17 -5.97 -21.54
C LEU A 424 -7.54 -6.70 -22.84
N PHE A 425 -8.75 -7.28 -22.95
CA PHE A 425 -9.24 -7.88 -24.19
C PHE A 425 -9.49 -6.86 -25.31
N ARG A 426 -9.58 -5.57 -24.99
CA ARG A 426 -9.82 -4.49 -25.97
C ARG A 426 -8.55 -3.75 -26.39
N VAL A 427 -7.41 -4.04 -25.75
CA VAL A 427 -6.10 -3.44 -26.05
C VAL A 427 -5.04 -4.49 -26.41
N THR A 428 -5.47 -5.69 -26.82
CA THR A 428 -4.58 -6.81 -27.17
C THR A 428 -3.62 -6.47 -28.31
N ASP A 429 -4.05 -5.68 -29.30
CA ASP A 429 -3.18 -5.25 -30.40
C ASP A 429 -1.99 -4.43 -29.91
N PHE A 430 -2.22 -3.50 -28.99
CA PHE A 430 -1.18 -2.70 -28.36
C PHE A 430 -0.22 -3.57 -27.54
N LEU A 431 -0.75 -4.51 -26.75
CA LEU A 431 0.07 -5.45 -25.99
C LEU A 431 0.90 -6.34 -26.91
N LYS A 432 0.31 -6.84 -28.00
CA LYS A 432 0.95 -7.72 -28.98
C LYS A 432 2.06 -7.03 -29.76
N GLU A 433 1.89 -5.75 -30.12
CA GLU A 433 2.90 -4.95 -30.82
C GLU A 433 4.26 -4.96 -30.08
N ARG A 434 4.22 -5.08 -28.76
CA ARG A 434 5.41 -5.05 -27.90
C ARG A 434 5.72 -6.41 -27.32
N LEU A 435 4.83 -6.95 -26.50
CA LEU A 435 5.06 -8.18 -25.77
C LEU A 435 5.11 -9.42 -26.68
N GLY A 436 4.55 -9.35 -27.89
CA GLY A 436 4.57 -10.44 -28.87
C GLY A 436 5.69 -10.36 -29.92
N LYS A 437 6.57 -9.36 -29.85
CA LYS A 437 7.56 -9.10 -30.89
C LYS A 437 8.78 -10.00 -30.76
N THR A 438 9.08 -10.76 -31.81
CA THR A 438 10.29 -11.60 -31.89
C THR A 438 11.53 -10.75 -32.19
N GLY A 439 12.67 -11.13 -31.62
CA GLY A 439 13.96 -10.43 -31.82
C GLY A 439 14.27 -9.30 -30.84
N GLU A 440 13.43 -9.08 -29.84
CA GLU A 440 13.76 -8.26 -28.66
C GLU A 440 14.62 -9.07 -27.67
N THR A 441 15.21 -8.40 -26.66
CA THR A 441 16.08 -9.04 -25.65
C THR A 441 15.34 -9.95 -24.67
N TYR A 442 14.01 -10.06 -24.77
CA TYR A 442 13.15 -10.85 -23.90
C TYR A 442 12.38 -11.91 -24.67
N ALA A 443 11.96 -12.97 -23.97
CA ALA A 443 11.07 -13.99 -24.52
C ALA A 443 9.67 -13.39 -24.78
N PRO A 444 9.19 -13.37 -26.04
CA PRO A 444 7.90 -12.80 -26.35
C PRO A 444 6.76 -13.70 -25.89
N LEU A 445 5.64 -13.08 -25.50
CA LEU A 445 4.37 -13.77 -25.26
C LEU A 445 3.78 -14.26 -26.59
N THR A 446 3.18 -15.44 -26.58
CA THR A 446 2.56 -15.98 -27.79
C THR A 446 1.08 -15.62 -27.84
N PHE A 447 0.75 -14.52 -28.51
CA PHE A 447 -0.65 -14.11 -28.68
C PHE A 447 -1.43 -15.08 -29.58
N ILE A 448 -2.58 -15.53 -29.09
CA ILE A 448 -3.52 -16.37 -29.83
C ILE A 448 -4.54 -15.50 -30.59
N LYS A 449 -5.14 -16.08 -31.63
CA LYS A 449 -6.14 -15.40 -32.46
C LYS A 449 -7.48 -15.32 -31.78
#